data_AF-A0A4R4T1R0-F1
#
_entry.id   AF-A0A4R4T1R0-F1
#
_cell.length_a   1.000
_cell.length_b   1.000
_cell.length_c   1.000
_cell.angle_alpha   90.00
_cell.angle_beta   90.00
_cell.angle_gamma   90.00
#
_symmetry.space_group_name_H-M   'P 1'
#
loop_
_entity.id
_entity.type
_entity.pdbx_description
1 polymer ?
#
loop_
_entity_poly.entity_id
_entity_poly.type
_entity_poly.pdbx_seq_one_letter_code
_entity_poly.pdbx_strand_id
1 'polypeptide(L)' 'LGEHPWDGEPTRVARSLVRVADAFGGSAAMRRALPWGDEKPLAVHRSRLALAQAAGVVLVDGLTRLGVSAPEHV' A
#
# COMPACT_ATOMS: atom_id res chain seq x y z
N LEU A 1 19.20 -32.26 -10.72
CA LEU A 1 18.07 -32.21 -9.77
C LEU A 1 17.51 -30.81 -9.89
N GLY A 2 16.38 -30.65 -10.57
CA GLY A 2 15.83 -29.34 -10.89
C GLY A 2 15.10 -28.76 -9.70
N GLU A 3 15.73 -27.79 -9.04
CA GLU A 3 15.02 -26.77 -8.26
C GLU A 3 14.20 -25.90 -9.23
N HIS A 4 12.86 -26.02 -9.18
CA HIS A 4 11.99 -25.13 -9.93
C HIS A 4 11.95 -23.78 -9.20
N PRO A 5 12.32 -22.67 -9.85
CA PRO A 5 12.74 -21.39 -9.23
C PRO A 5 11.63 -20.54 -8.62
N TRP A 6 10.50 -21.14 -8.23
CA TRP A 6 9.48 -20.47 -7.45
C TRP A 6 9.82 -20.58 -5.97
N ASP A 7 10.95 -19.99 -5.60
CA ASP A 7 11.38 -19.85 -4.21
C ASP A 7 10.27 -19.12 -3.44
N GLY A 8 9.75 -19.73 -2.37
CA GLY A 8 8.52 -19.28 -1.72
C GLY A 8 8.56 -17.87 -1.12
N GLU A 9 9.74 -17.25 -1.03
CA GLU A 9 9.95 -15.94 -0.43
C GLU A 9 9.33 -14.79 -1.27
N PRO A 10 9.63 -14.65 -2.58
CA PRO A 10 8.89 -13.74 -3.48
C PRO A 10 7.37 -13.90 -3.41
N THR A 11 6.87 -15.14 -3.27
CA THR A 11 5.43 -15.41 -3.20
C THR A 11 4.82 -14.96 -1.87
N ARG A 12 5.55 -15.09 -0.75
CA ARG A 12 5.12 -14.55 0.55
C ARG A 12 5.05 -13.03 0.53
N VAL A 13 6.06 -12.37 -0.05
CA VAL A 13 6.09 -10.90 -0.22
C VAL A 13 4.88 -10.45 -1.03
N ALA A 14 4.65 -11.04 -2.21
CA ALA A 14 3.50 -10.69 -3.06
C ALA A 14 2.15 -10.86 -2.34
N ARG A 15 1.93 -11.97 -1.63
CA ARG A 15 0.70 -12.18 -0.84
C ARG A 15 0.56 -11.16 0.29
N SER A 16 1.66 -10.76 0.92
CA SER A 16 1.63 -9.73 1.95
C SER A 16 1.22 -8.37 1.38
N LEU A 17 1.75 -8.00 0.22
CA LEU A 17 1.41 -6.75 -0.46
C LEU A 17 -0.06 -6.71 -0.89
N VAL A 18 -0.59 -7.81 -1.42
CA VAL A 18 -2.03 -7.92 -1.74
C VAL A 18 -2.88 -7.69 -0.49
N ARG A 19 -2.54 -8.31 0.64
CA ARG A 19 -3.27 -8.10 1.90
C ARG A 19 -3.21 -6.65 2.37
N VAL A 20 -2.07 -5.97 2.24
CA VAL A 20 -1.93 -4.55 2.59
C VAL A 20 -2.78 -3.69 1.66
N ALA A 21 -2.74 -3.93 0.36
CA ALA A 21 -3.51 -3.21 -0.64
C ALA A 21 -5.02 -3.36 -0.43
N ASP A 22 -5.50 -4.58 -0.19
CA ASP A 22 -6.92 -4.87 0.06
C ASP A 22 -7.40 -4.21 1.36
N ALA A 23 -6.63 -4.36 2.44
CA ALA A 23 -6.95 -3.76 3.73
C ALA A 23 -7.00 -2.23 3.65
N PHE A 24 -6.05 -1.62 2.93
CA PHE A 24 -6.02 -0.18 2.74
C PHE A 24 -7.15 0.32 1.81
N GLY A 25 -7.36 -0.33 0.67
CA GLY A 25 -8.39 0.04 -0.32
C GLY A 25 -9.81 -0.03 0.24
N GLY A 26 -10.09 -0.98 1.12
CA GLY A 26 -11.37 -1.08 1.84
C GLY A 26 -11.56 -0.04 2.94
N SER A 27 -10.49 0.65 3.38
CA SER A 27 -10.51 1.49 4.57
C SER A 27 -11.10 2.90 4.34
N ALA A 28 -11.55 3.51 5.44
CA ALA A 28 -11.90 4.94 5.44
C ALA A 28 -10.68 5.85 5.22
N ALA A 29 -9.46 5.35 5.43
CA ALA A 29 -8.25 6.13 5.17
C ALA A 29 -8.06 6.38 3.68
N MET A 30 -8.31 5.38 2.82
CA MET A 30 -8.32 5.58 1.36
C MET A 30 -9.39 6.60 0.94
N ARG A 31 -10.62 6.49 1.46
CA ARG A 31 -11.76 7.31 1.01
C ARG A 31 -11.78 8.73 1.59
N ARG A 32 -11.21 8.97 2.77
CA ARG A 32 -11.37 10.21 3.55
C ARG A 32 -10.09 10.64 4.30
N ALA A 33 -8.93 10.46 3.67
CA ALA A 33 -7.66 10.95 4.21
C ALA A 33 -7.66 12.47 4.39
N LEU A 34 -8.20 13.20 3.41
CA LEU A 34 -8.31 14.65 3.45
C LEU A 34 -9.73 15.09 3.85
N PRO A 35 -9.88 16.27 4.48
CA PRO A 35 -11.19 16.89 4.69
C PRO A 35 -11.88 17.19 3.36
N TRP A 36 -13.22 17.15 3.34
CA TRP A 36 -14.00 17.47 2.15
C TRP A 36 -14.76 18.80 2.29
N GLY A 37 -14.68 19.64 1.26
CA GLY A 37 -15.33 20.94 1.24
C GLY A 37 -14.89 21.81 2.42
N ASP A 38 -15.87 22.30 3.19
CA ASP A 38 -15.64 23.15 4.36
C ASP A 38 -15.38 22.37 5.66
N GLU A 39 -15.19 21.04 5.59
CA GLU A 39 -14.76 20.27 6.77
C GLU A 39 -13.43 20.80 7.31
N LYS A 40 -13.39 21.06 8.62
CA LYS A 40 -12.17 21.47 9.29
C LYS A 40 -11.19 20.29 9.41
N PRO A 41 -9.88 20.48 9.20
CA PRO A 41 -8.87 19.46 9.43
C PRO A 41 -8.80 19.01 10.91
N LEU A 42 -9.33 17.84 11.19
CA LEU A 42 -9.31 17.18 12.51
C LEU A 42 -8.19 16.14 12.64
N ALA A 43 -7.91 15.72 13.88
CA ALA A 43 -6.94 14.66 14.19
C ALA A 43 -7.18 13.38 13.39
N VAL A 44 -8.44 13.02 13.15
CA VAL A 44 -8.80 11.83 12.37
C VAL A 44 -8.30 11.87 10.92
N HIS A 45 -8.30 13.04 10.27
CA HIS A 45 -7.80 13.18 8.91
C HIS A 45 -6.28 13.04 8.89
N ARG A 46 -5.58 13.62 9.87
CA ARG A 46 -4.13 13.44 10.01
C ARG A 46 -3.76 11.97 10.23
N SER A 47 -4.50 11.25 11.08
CA SER A 47 -4.26 9.82 11.30
C SER A 47 -4.51 8.99 10.04
N ARG A 48 -5.57 9.29 9.28
CA ARG A 48 -5.86 8.61 8.01
C ARG A 48 -4.81 8.90 6.94
N LEU A 49 -4.35 10.15 6.84
CA LEU A 49 -3.28 10.54 5.94
C LEU A 49 -1.97 9.83 6.29
N ALA A 50 -1.60 9.78 7.57
CA ALA A 50 -0.41 9.06 8.02
C ALA A 50 -0.49 7.57 7.68
N LEU A 51 -1.67 6.95 7.85
CA LEU A 51 -1.90 5.56 7.44
C LEU A 51 -1.76 5.37 5.92
N ALA A 52 -2.31 6.28 5.12
CA ALA A 52 -2.19 6.24 3.66
C ALA A 52 -0.72 6.36 3.20
N GLN A 53 0.05 7.25 3.83
CA GLN A 53 1.47 7.39 3.57
C GLN A 53 2.25 6.12 3.93
N ALA A 54 1.99 5.54 5.11
CA ALA A 54 2.65 4.30 5.54
C ALA A 54 2.32 3.13 4.60
N ALA A 55 1.06 2.97 4.18
CA ALA A 55 0.66 1.96 3.22
C ALA A 55 1.35 2.16 1.86
N GLY A 56 1.44 3.40 1.38
CA GLY A 56 2.17 3.75 0.16
C GLY A 56 3.64 3.36 0.22
N VAL A 57 4.33 3.66 1.33
CA VAL A 57 5.74 3.29 1.53
C VAL A 57 5.95 1.77 1.48
N VAL A 58 5.12 1.00 2.18
CA VAL A 58 5.21 -0.48 2.20
C VAL A 58 4.98 -1.06 0.81
N LEU A 59 4.00 -0.52 0.07
CA LEU A 59 3.71 -0.99 -1.29
C LEU A 59 4.84 -0.66 -2.25
N VAL A 60 5.39 0.56 -2.21
CA VAL A 60 6.53 0.95 -3.05
C VAL A 60 7.75 0.08 -2.75
N ASP A 61 8.16 -0.05 -1.48
CA ASP A 61 9.32 -0.89 -1.10
C ASP A 61 9.14 -2.34 -1.52
N GLY A 62 7.96 -2.91 -1.28
CA GLY A 62 7.67 -4.30 -1.66
C GLY A 62 7.64 -4.53 -3.17
N LEU A 63 7.06 -3.60 -3.94
CA LEU A 63 7.01 -3.71 -5.41
C LEU A 63 8.41 -3.56 -6.01
N THR A 64 9.22 -2.61 -5.51
CA THR A 64 10.62 -2.45 -5.93
C THR A 64 11.43 -3.74 -5.70
N ARG A 65 11.25 -4.42 -4.56
CA ARG A 65 11.90 -5.71 -4.29
C ARG A 65 11.48 -6.82 -5.24
N LEU A 66 10.25 -6.78 -5.75
CA LEU A 66 9.75 -7.70 -6.77
C LEU A 66 10.22 -7.32 -8.19
N GLY A 67 11.00 -6.24 -8.35
CA GLY A 67 11.41 -5.72 -9.66
C GLY A 67 10.28 -5.01 -10.41
N VAL A 68 9.15 -4.73 -9.75
CA VAL A 68 8.03 -4.00 -10.30
C VAL A 68 8.17 -2.54 -9.89
N SER A 69 8.57 -1.68 -10.82
CA SER A 69 8.43 -0.23 -10.62
C SER A 69 7.00 0.16 -10.96
N ALA A 70 6.32 0.86 -10.05
CA ALA A 70 5.10 1.56 -10.41
C ALA A 70 5.47 2.65 -11.44
N PRO A 71 4.70 2.80 -12.55
CA PRO A 71 4.92 3.90 -13.47
C PRO A 71 4.73 5.23 -12.73
N GLU A 72 5.59 6.20 -13.03
CA GLU A 72 5.39 7.58 -12.61
C GLU A 72 4.00 8.02 -13.10
N HIS A 73 3.16 8.48 -12.17
CA HIS A 73 1.75 8.81 -12.39
C HIS A 73 1.53 9.53 -13.74
N VAL A 74 0.64 8.98 -14.59
CA VAL A 74 0.13 9.62 -15.84
C VAL A 74 -1.26 10.16 -15.60
#